data_AF-A0A2D9TCE4-F1
#
_entry.id   AF-A0A2D9TCE4-F1
#
_cell.length_a   1.000
_cell.length_b   1.000
_cell.length_c   1.000
_cell.angle_alpha   90.00
_cell.angle_beta   90.00
_cell.angle_gamma   90.00
#
_symmetry.space_group_name_H-M   'P 1'
#
loop_
_entity.id
_entity.type
_entity.pdbx_description
1 polymer ?
#
loop_
_entity_poly.entity_id
_entity_poly.type
_entity_poly.pdbx_seq_one_letter_code
_entity_poly.pdbx_strand_id
1 'polypeptide(L)'
;MSGRPLVGVLALALGCATVATRDDYADYREVRLADDDDARRRAVSSYLESHPEGQWAGELRAEHEAAEDALYEERKSTAEGLRYYLEVYPEGRYADQAQARLTALESVRQNRQREADIDRDVHRERREEALAERREWASQAISFWTRILLEVERWGEPIGDVAAANEDFDDAFRGAPPARCSNSECIKYYHLDFAVPVPGQTRIERAIELVLRLRFEGDDRRLVRAEMLMPNRGFSRWYELANTEFLETADPEQRQHSIDWALERLIPWVRERAPQAQAVDVVPEPIDPPTVGSEGQALEPAGSEEALVLPVALQGLRTGESGLEIVVFAAADDETGPAYDGFFIRQVPNGE
;
A
#
# COMPACT_ATOMS: atom_id res chain seq x y z
N MET A 1 -122.59 31.89 -18.93
CA MET A 1 -121.57 32.92 -19.22
C MET A 1 -120.48 32.81 -18.16
N SER A 2 -119.21 32.73 -18.60
CA SER A 2 -117.95 32.93 -17.81
C SER A 2 -117.70 31.95 -16.65
N GLY A 3 -116.49 31.46 -16.36
CA GLY A 3 -115.14 31.70 -16.89
C GLY A 3 -114.12 30.87 -16.08
N ARG A 4 -113.02 30.52 -16.76
CA ARG A 4 -111.74 29.83 -16.40
C ARG A 4 -111.09 30.25 -15.04
N PRO A 5 -110.05 29.56 -14.47
CA PRO A 5 -108.88 29.01 -15.21
C PRO A 5 -108.12 27.75 -14.71
N LEU A 6 -107.30 27.23 -15.63
CA LEU A 6 -106.17 26.32 -15.45
C LEU A 6 -104.98 27.05 -14.80
N VAL A 7 -104.28 26.39 -13.87
CA VAL A 7 -102.95 26.78 -13.39
C VAL A 7 -101.97 25.69 -13.81
N GLY A 8 -101.03 26.03 -14.71
CA GLY A 8 -99.86 25.24 -15.02
C GLY A 8 -98.66 25.76 -14.25
N VAL A 9 -98.01 24.89 -13.48
CA VAL A 9 -96.74 25.18 -12.79
C VAL A 9 -95.60 24.73 -13.69
N LEU A 10 -94.78 25.69 -14.12
CA LEU A 10 -93.55 25.49 -14.86
C LEU A 10 -92.39 25.47 -13.85
N ALA A 11 -91.73 24.32 -13.68
CA ALA A 11 -90.51 24.22 -12.87
C ALA A 11 -89.29 24.55 -13.72
N LEU A 12 -88.60 25.66 -13.37
CA LEU A 12 -87.31 26.04 -13.94
C LEU A 12 -86.20 25.27 -13.20
N ALA A 13 -85.45 24.44 -13.92
CA ALA A 13 -84.19 23.88 -13.46
C ALA A 13 -83.08 24.93 -13.61
N LEU A 14 -82.68 25.57 -12.52
CA LEU A 14 -81.48 26.40 -12.43
C LEU A 14 -80.27 25.48 -12.23
N GLY A 15 -79.43 25.31 -13.25
CA GLY A 15 -78.12 24.70 -13.10
C GLY A 15 -77.19 25.64 -12.35
N CYS A 16 -76.62 25.18 -11.22
CA CYS A 16 -75.61 25.91 -10.47
C CYS A 16 -74.33 26.03 -11.32
N ALA A 17 -74.00 27.22 -11.79
CA ALA A 17 -72.67 27.53 -12.30
C ALA A 17 -71.76 27.80 -11.08
N THR A 18 -70.96 26.82 -10.69
CA THR A 18 -69.86 27.03 -9.73
C THR A 18 -68.81 27.90 -10.40
N VAL A 19 -68.52 29.06 -9.81
CA VAL A 19 -67.45 29.96 -10.26
C VAL A 19 -66.21 29.58 -9.46
N ALA A 20 -65.12 29.21 -10.13
CA ALA A 20 -63.84 28.89 -9.51
C ALA A 20 -63.35 30.06 -8.63
N THR A 21 -62.76 29.75 -7.48
CA THR A 21 -62.15 30.77 -6.63
C THR A 21 -60.85 31.29 -7.26
N ARG A 22 -60.36 32.44 -6.80
CA ARG A 22 -59.10 33.00 -7.29
C ARG A 22 -57.92 32.05 -7.05
N ASP A 23 -57.92 31.35 -5.93
CA ASP A 23 -56.86 30.43 -5.52
C ASP A 23 -56.95 29.10 -6.31
N ASP A 24 -58.16 28.58 -6.50
CA ASP A 24 -58.45 27.41 -7.37
C ASP A 24 -57.94 27.66 -8.80
N TYR A 25 -58.26 28.83 -9.39
CA TYR A 25 -57.76 29.18 -10.72
C TYR A 25 -56.24 29.43 -10.76
N ALA A 26 -55.65 29.93 -9.67
CA ALA A 26 -54.20 30.17 -9.61
C ALA A 26 -53.43 28.85 -9.67
N ASP A 27 -53.82 27.84 -8.91
CA ASP A 27 -53.14 26.53 -8.91
C ASP A 27 -53.44 25.75 -10.20
N TYR A 28 -54.66 25.85 -10.75
CA TYR A 28 -54.98 25.28 -12.06
C TYR A 28 -54.15 25.91 -13.20
N ARG A 29 -53.81 27.21 -13.08
CA ARG A 29 -52.97 27.88 -14.07
C ARG A 29 -51.59 27.24 -14.16
N GLU A 30 -51.04 26.76 -13.06
CA GLU A 30 -49.75 26.04 -13.05
C GLU A 30 -49.84 24.73 -13.84
N VAL A 31 -50.93 23.96 -13.70
CA VAL A 31 -51.20 22.76 -14.53
C VAL A 31 -51.22 23.10 -16.03
N ARG A 32 -51.80 24.23 -16.38
CA ARG A 32 -51.95 24.71 -17.76
C ARG A 32 -50.66 25.26 -18.37
N LEU A 33 -49.78 25.78 -17.53
CA LEU A 33 -48.53 26.42 -17.94
C LEU A 33 -47.32 25.52 -17.76
N ALA A 34 -47.51 24.28 -17.29
CA ALA A 34 -46.44 23.31 -17.16
C ALA A 34 -45.68 23.12 -18.48
N ASP A 35 -44.35 23.18 -18.40
CA ASP A 35 -43.46 23.17 -19.57
C ASP A 35 -43.28 21.77 -20.19
N ASP A 36 -43.50 20.72 -19.40
CA ASP A 36 -43.39 19.32 -19.81
C ASP A 36 -44.35 18.40 -19.03
N ASP A 37 -44.39 17.11 -19.43
CA ASP A 37 -45.28 16.10 -18.86
C ASP A 37 -44.98 15.82 -17.38
N ASP A 38 -43.72 15.88 -16.96
CA ASP A 38 -43.33 15.58 -15.57
C ASP A 38 -43.73 16.75 -14.65
N ALA A 39 -43.55 17.99 -15.10
CA ALA A 39 -44.01 19.21 -14.45
C ALA A 39 -45.54 19.26 -14.39
N ARG A 40 -46.23 18.88 -15.47
CA ARG A 40 -47.69 18.81 -15.51
C ARG A 40 -48.21 17.82 -14.47
N ARG A 41 -47.64 16.62 -14.38
CA ARG A 41 -48.05 15.59 -13.41
C ARG A 41 -47.87 16.04 -11.95
N ARG A 42 -46.76 16.71 -11.62
CA ARG A 42 -46.56 17.32 -10.29
C ARG A 42 -47.58 18.41 -10.00
N ALA A 43 -47.82 19.30 -10.97
CA ALA A 43 -48.81 20.36 -10.82
C ALA A 43 -50.23 19.80 -10.65
N VAL A 44 -50.59 18.73 -11.38
CA VAL A 44 -51.87 18.03 -11.23
C VAL A 44 -52.00 17.42 -9.85
N SER A 45 -50.98 16.69 -9.37
CA SER A 45 -50.97 16.10 -8.03
C SER A 45 -51.14 17.15 -6.95
N SER A 46 -50.37 18.23 -7.01
CA SER A 46 -50.45 19.36 -6.07
C SER A 46 -51.82 20.05 -6.10
N TYR A 47 -52.41 20.27 -7.29
CA TYR A 47 -53.75 20.84 -7.42
C TYR A 47 -54.82 19.93 -6.79
N LEU A 48 -54.73 18.62 -6.98
CA LEU A 48 -55.70 17.67 -6.42
C LEU A 48 -55.59 17.55 -4.89
N GLU A 49 -54.40 17.76 -4.34
CA GLU A 49 -54.16 17.84 -2.90
C GLU A 49 -54.73 19.13 -2.29
N SER A 50 -54.49 20.29 -2.92
CA SER A 50 -54.94 21.59 -2.40
C SER A 50 -56.42 21.87 -2.67
N HIS A 51 -56.97 21.37 -3.77
CA HIS A 51 -58.36 21.61 -4.22
C HIS A 51 -59.10 20.30 -4.55
N PRO A 52 -59.37 19.42 -3.57
CA PRO A 52 -60.01 18.12 -3.82
C PRO A 52 -61.43 18.23 -4.41
N GLU A 53 -62.13 19.33 -4.11
CA GLU A 53 -63.46 19.68 -4.64
C GLU A 53 -63.41 20.87 -5.64
N GLY A 54 -62.22 21.21 -6.15
CA GLY A 54 -62.01 22.32 -7.07
C GLY A 54 -62.74 22.17 -8.40
N GLN A 55 -62.92 23.27 -9.12
CA GLN A 55 -63.68 23.31 -10.38
C GLN A 55 -63.17 22.29 -11.42
N TRP A 56 -61.85 22.06 -11.46
CA TRP A 56 -61.19 21.13 -12.41
C TRP A 56 -60.83 19.78 -11.79
N ALA A 57 -61.11 19.57 -10.50
CA ALA A 57 -60.68 18.37 -9.78
C ALA A 57 -61.24 17.07 -10.38
N GLY A 58 -62.46 17.10 -10.93
CA GLY A 58 -63.06 15.93 -11.58
C GLY A 58 -62.30 15.47 -12.84
N GLU A 59 -61.98 16.41 -13.73
CA GLU A 59 -61.24 16.14 -14.97
C GLU A 59 -59.80 15.72 -14.67
N LEU A 60 -59.11 16.50 -13.82
CA LEU A 60 -57.71 16.24 -13.49
C LEU A 60 -57.53 14.94 -12.71
N ARG A 61 -58.48 14.56 -11.86
CA ARG A 61 -58.45 13.26 -11.17
C ARG A 61 -58.58 12.10 -12.17
N ALA A 62 -59.48 12.20 -13.15
CA ALA A 62 -59.62 11.17 -14.18
C ALA A 62 -58.37 11.04 -15.06
N GLU A 63 -57.73 12.15 -15.44
CA GLU A 63 -56.43 12.18 -16.13
C GLU A 63 -55.35 11.53 -15.26
N HIS A 64 -55.27 11.94 -13.98
CA HIS A 64 -54.28 11.46 -13.03
C HIS A 64 -54.40 9.95 -12.79
N GLU A 65 -55.59 9.43 -12.52
CA GLU A 65 -55.84 8.00 -12.31
C GLU A 65 -55.55 7.17 -13.58
N ALA A 66 -55.91 7.66 -14.77
CA ALA A 66 -55.69 6.94 -16.02
C ALA A 66 -54.20 6.81 -16.39
N ALA A 67 -53.36 7.75 -15.95
CA ALA A 67 -51.94 7.80 -16.30
C ALA A 67 -51.01 7.07 -15.31
N GLU A 68 -51.54 6.56 -14.20
CA GLU A 68 -50.77 5.96 -13.11
C GLU A 68 -50.02 4.69 -13.54
N ASP A 69 -50.73 3.73 -14.15
CA ASP A 69 -50.17 2.42 -14.52
C ASP A 69 -48.97 2.57 -15.47
N ALA A 70 -49.10 3.45 -16.47
CA ALA A 70 -48.04 3.73 -17.43
C ALA A 70 -46.81 4.37 -16.74
N LEU A 71 -47.04 5.31 -15.81
CA LEU A 71 -45.95 5.96 -15.10
C LEU A 71 -45.21 5.00 -14.18
N TYR A 72 -45.93 4.17 -13.42
CA TYR A 72 -45.30 3.19 -12.55
C TYR A 72 -44.43 2.21 -13.36
N GLU A 73 -44.96 1.67 -14.46
CA GLU A 73 -44.23 0.75 -15.32
C GLU A 73 -42.94 1.35 -15.89
N GLU A 74 -42.98 2.63 -16.28
CA GLU A 74 -41.81 3.37 -16.77
C GLU A 74 -40.76 3.61 -15.68
N ARG A 75 -41.19 3.96 -14.47
CA ARG A 75 -40.30 4.51 -13.43
C ARG A 75 -39.85 3.49 -12.37
N LYS A 76 -40.45 2.29 -12.30
CA LYS A 76 -40.22 1.30 -11.23
C LYS A 76 -38.82 0.68 -11.14
N SER A 77 -37.92 0.93 -12.09
CA SER A 77 -36.59 0.30 -12.16
C SER A 77 -35.46 1.12 -11.55
N THR A 78 -35.70 2.39 -11.19
CA THR A 78 -34.68 3.27 -10.61
C THR A 78 -35.18 3.92 -9.32
N ALA A 79 -34.25 4.21 -8.39
CA ALA A 79 -34.61 4.89 -7.15
C ALA A 79 -35.18 6.29 -7.41
N GLU A 80 -34.66 7.01 -8.41
CA GLU A 80 -35.16 8.31 -8.83
C GLU A 80 -36.58 8.23 -9.39
N GLY A 81 -36.86 7.26 -10.26
CA GLY A 81 -38.19 7.06 -10.82
C GLY A 81 -39.21 6.65 -9.77
N LEU A 82 -38.84 5.80 -8.81
CA LEU A 82 -39.71 5.40 -7.71
C LEU A 82 -40.02 6.57 -6.76
N ARG A 83 -39.04 7.44 -6.48
CA ARG A 83 -39.29 8.68 -5.71
C ARG A 83 -40.22 9.63 -6.44
N TYR A 84 -40.03 9.78 -7.75
CA TYR A 84 -40.92 10.58 -8.58
C TYR A 84 -42.36 10.03 -8.59
N TYR A 85 -42.51 8.71 -8.73
CA TYR A 85 -43.82 8.08 -8.64
C TYR A 85 -44.50 8.33 -7.28
N LEU A 86 -43.77 8.17 -6.17
CA LEU A 86 -44.28 8.43 -4.82
C LEU A 86 -44.58 9.91 -4.54
N GLU A 87 -43.88 10.83 -5.21
CA GLU A 87 -44.16 12.28 -5.18
C GLU A 87 -45.48 12.58 -5.89
N VAL A 88 -45.72 12.00 -7.06
CA VAL A 88 -46.91 12.26 -7.88
C VAL A 88 -48.14 11.48 -7.38
N TYR A 89 -47.96 10.25 -6.89
CA TYR A 89 -49.02 9.34 -6.42
C TYR A 89 -48.72 8.85 -4.98
N PRO A 90 -48.78 9.72 -3.95
CA PRO A 90 -48.43 9.35 -2.58
C PRO A 90 -49.35 8.25 -2.00
N GLU A 91 -50.62 8.22 -2.43
CA GLU A 91 -51.61 7.20 -2.05
C GLU A 91 -52.03 6.33 -3.25
N GLY A 92 -51.18 6.23 -4.28
CA GLY A 92 -51.46 5.48 -5.51
C GLY A 92 -51.59 3.96 -5.32
N ARG A 93 -52.14 3.29 -6.32
CA ARG A 93 -52.31 1.82 -6.38
C ARG A 93 -51.00 1.07 -6.14
N TYR A 94 -49.88 1.62 -6.57
CA TYR A 94 -48.55 1.01 -6.44
C TYR A 94 -47.68 1.65 -5.35
N ALA A 95 -48.20 2.54 -4.50
CA ALA A 95 -47.43 3.24 -3.47
C ALA A 95 -46.62 2.28 -2.58
N ASP A 96 -47.28 1.26 -2.02
CA ASP A 96 -46.62 0.23 -1.19
C ASP A 96 -45.52 -0.53 -1.95
N GLN A 97 -45.80 -0.88 -3.21
CA GLN A 97 -44.82 -1.59 -4.05
C GLN A 97 -43.63 -0.70 -4.40
N ALA A 98 -43.88 0.58 -4.66
CA ALA A 98 -42.85 1.57 -4.97
C ALA A 98 -41.93 1.82 -3.77
N GLN A 99 -42.52 1.98 -2.58
CA GLN A 99 -41.78 2.17 -1.34
C GLN A 99 -40.90 0.95 -1.00
N ALA A 100 -41.44 -0.26 -1.16
CA ALA A 100 -40.69 -1.50 -0.95
C ALA A 100 -39.51 -1.63 -1.93
N ARG A 101 -39.74 -1.35 -3.22
CA ARG A 101 -38.67 -1.36 -4.24
C ARG A 101 -37.62 -0.29 -3.98
N LEU A 102 -38.03 0.92 -3.59
CA LEU A 102 -37.11 2.02 -3.30
C LEU A 102 -36.17 1.64 -2.16
N THR A 103 -36.74 1.13 -1.06
CA THR A 103 -35.98 0.63 0.10
C THR A 103 -34.98 -0.44 -0.31
N ALA A 104 -35.39 -1.40 -1.15
CA ALA A 104 -34.52 -2.47 -1.63
C ALA A 104 -33.36 -1.93 -2.50
N LEU A 105 -33.63 -1.01 -3.42
CA LEU A 105 -32.60 -0.40 -4.27
C LEU A 105 -31.60 0.44 -3.46
N GLU A 106 -32.09 1.19 -2.47
CA GLU A 106 -31.25 2.00 -1.58
C GLU A 106 -30.36 1.11 -0.70
N SER A 107 -30.89 0.02 -0.16
CA SER A 107 -30.10 -0.96 0.61
C SER A 107 -29.00 -1.59 -0.24
N VAL A 108 -29.31 -2.02 -1.47
CA VAL A 108 -28.30 -2.57 -2.39
C VAL A 108 -27.23 -1.54 -2.72
N ARG A 109 -27.61 -0.28 -2.97
CA ARG A 109 -26.65 0.81 -3.24
C ARG A 109 -25.73 1.06 -2.05
N GLN A 110 -26.28 1.13 -0.84
CA GLN A 110 -25.49 1.33 0.38
C GLN A 110 -24.52 0.17 0.63
N ASN A 111 -24.97 -1.07 0.42
CA ASN A 111 -24.10 -2.24 0.57
C ASN A 111 -22.94 -2.22 -0.43
N ARG A 112 -23.22 -1.94 -1.71
CA ARG A 112 -22.17 -1.81 -2.74
C ARG A 112 -21.17 -0.71 -2.44
N GLN A 113 -21.65 0.43 -1.93
CA GLN A 113 -20.77 1.52 -1.54
C GLN A 113 -19.89 1.13 -0.36
N ARG A 114 -20.46 0.47 0.65
CA ARG A 114 -19.69 -0.05 1.80
C ARG A 114 -18.64 -1.08 1.38
N GLU A 115 -19.00 -2.01 0.49
CA GLU A 115 -18.06 -3.00 -0.06
C GLU A 115 -16.92 -2.31 -0.80
N ALA A 116 -17.22 -1.34 -1.66
CA ALA A 116 -16.19 -0.58 -2.38
C ALA A 116 -15.29 0.25 -1.44
N ASP A 117 -15.83 0.77 -0.34
CA ASP A 117 -15.05 1.47 0.68
C ASP A 117 -14.09 0.51 1.41
N ILE A 118 -14.59 -0.66 1.83
CA ILE A 118 -13.79 -1.72 2.45
C ILE A 118 -12.67 -2.18 1.52
N ASP A 119 -12.98 -2.44 0.24
CA ASP A 119 -11.98 -2.88 -0.74
C ASP A 119 -10.87 -1.83 -0.91
N ARG A 120 -11.23 -0.54 -0.98
CA ARG A 120 -10.25 0.55 -1.08
C ARG A 120 -9.34 0.62 0.14
N ASP A 121 -9.89 0.44 1.33
CA ASP A 121 -9.13 0.46 2.58
C ASP A 121 -8.18 -0.73 2.66
N VAL A 122 -8.64 -1.95 2.34
CA VAL A 122 -7.80 -3.16 2.28
C VAL A 122 -6.67 -3.00 1.26
N HIS A 123 -6.94 -2.40 0.10
CA HIS A 123 -5.91 -2.13 -0.90
C HIS A 123 -4.88 -1.09 -0.43
N ARG A 124 -5.30 -0.07 0.32
CA ARG A 124 -4.39 0.91 0.93
C ARG A 124 -3.50 0.24 1.97
N GLU A 125 -4.09 -0.52 2.90
CA GLU A 125 -3.37 -1.22 3.97
C GLU A 125 -2.32 -2.18 3.40
N ARG A 126 -2.69 -3.03 2.43
CA ARG A 126 -1.74 -3.94 1.77
C ARG A 126 -0.59 -3.21 1.09
N ARG A 127 -0.85 -2.03 0.51
CA ARG A 127 0.20 -1.21 -0.11
C ARG A 127 1.14 -0.65 0.95
N GLU A 128 0.61 -0.21 2.08
CA GLU A 128 1.40 0.32 3.19
C GLU A 128 2.25 -0.78 3.84
N GLU A 129 1.69 -1.97 4.08
CA GLU A 129 2.40 -3.15 4.56
C GLU A 129 3.54 -3.54 3.60
N ALA A 130 3.26 -3.66 2.30
CA ALA A 130 4.29 -3.99 1.32
C ALA A 130 5.41 -2.94 1.24
N LEU A 131 5.10 -1.66 1.48
CA LEU A 131 6.12 -0.61 1.58
C LEU A 131 6.92 -0.73 2.88
N ALA A 132 6.27 -1.06 4.01
CA ALA A 132 6.94 -1.29 5.29
C ALA A 132 7.91 -2.49 5.21
N GLU A 133 7.47 -3.62 4.65
CA GLU A 133 8.32 -4.79 4.42
C GLU A 133 9.54 -4.45 3.56
N ARG A 134 9.36 -3.64 2.50
CA ARG A 134 10.48 -3.18 1.67
C ARG A 134 11.48 -2.32 2.44
N ARG A 135 11.02 -1.47 3.37
CA ARG A 135 11.91 -0.64 4.22
C ARG A 135 12.73 -1.49 5.18
N GLU A 136 12.16 -2.60 5.65
CA GLU A 136 12.83 -3.51 6.57
C GLU A 136 13.73 -4.55 5.87
N TRP A 137 13.60 -4.72 4.56
CA TRP A 137 14.28 -5.76 3.79
C TRP A 137 15.77 -5.90 4.11
N ALA A 138 16.52 -4.79 4.13
CA ALA A 138 17.96 -4.82 4.42
C ALA A 138 18.23 -5.19 5.89
N SER A 139 17.47 -4.61 6.82
CA SER A 139 17.57 -4.92 8.26
C SER A 139 17.28 -6.39 8.54
N GLN A 140 16.27 -6.96 7.88
CA GLN A 140 15.91 -8.37 8.01
C GLN A 140 16.99 -9.28 7.42
N ALA A 141 17.54 -8.97 6.23
CA ALA A 141 18.62 -9.74 5.63
C ALA A 141 19.90 -9.72 6.48
N ILE A 142 20.30 -8.53 6.94
CA ILE A 142 21.51 -8.33 7.76
C ILE A 142 21.37 -9.05 9.12
N SER A 143 20.24 -8.87 9.81
CA SER A 143 20.02 -9.52 11.11
C SER A 143 19.92 -11.04 10.99
N PHE A 144 19.24 -11.54 9.94
CA PHE A 144 19.16 -12.96 9.63
C PHE A 144 20.55 -13.58 9.47
N TRP A 145 21.40 -13.01 8.61
CA TRP A 145 22.74 -13.54 8.38
C TRP A 145 23.68 -13.34 9.56
N THR A 146 23.55 -12.24 10.29
CA THR A 146 24.32 -12.03 11.53
C THR A 146 24.07 -13.17 12.52
N ARG A 147 22.79 -13.54 12.73
CA ARG A 147 22.41 -14.67 13.59
C ARG A 147 22.99 -15.99 13.07
N ILE A 148 22.74 -16.31 11.80
CA ILE A 148 23.19 -17.56 11.19
C ILE A 148 24.71 -17.71 11.29
N LEU A 149 25.47 -16.68 10.95
CA LEU A 149 26.94 -16.73 10.91
C LEU A 149 27.59 -16.79 12.29
N LEU A 150 26.98 -16.15 13.30
CA LEU A 150 27.49 -16.22 14.69
C LEU A 150 27.27 -17.61 15.32
N GLU A 151 26.32 -18.38 14.80
CA GLU A 151 26.01 -19.75 15.25
C GLU A 151 26.82 -20.81 14.49
N VAL A 152 27.59 -20.43 13.47
CA VAL A 152 28.42 -21.37 12.71
C VAL A 152 29.51 -21.96 13.60
N GLU A 153 29.54 -23.28 13.69
CA GLU A 153 30.61 -24.07 14.28
C GLU A 153 31.62 -24.54 13.21
N ARG A 154 32.80 -24.99 13.68
CA ARG A 154 33.85 -25.59 12.84
C ARG A 154 34.47 -24.65 11.81
N TRP A 155 34.62 -23.38 12.18
CA TRP A 155 35.46 -22.45 11.43
C TRP A 155 36.85 -23.06 11.16
N GLY A 156 37.41 -22.74 10.00
CA GLY A 156 38.69 -23.29 9.53
C GLY A 156 38.62 -24.72 8.98
N GLU A 157 37.48 -25.42 9.04
CA GLU A 157 37.28 -26.72 8.39
C GLU A 157 36.76 -26.57 6.94
N PRO A 158 36.90 -27.62 6.09
CA PRO A 158 36.31 -27.64 4.75
C PRO A 158 34.83 -27.28 4.76
N ILE A 159 34.39 -26.44 3.82
CA ILE A 159 33.01 -25.94 3.77
C ILE A 159 31.93 -27.06 3.77
N GLY A 160 32.25 -28.24 3.25
CA GLY A 160 31.35 -29.40 3.31
C GLY A 160 31.12 -29.91 4.74
N ASP A 161 32.16 -29.91 5.57
CA ASP A 161 32.07 -30.32 6.98
C ASP A 161 31.37 -29.26 7.83
N VAL A 162 31.62 -27.98 7.53
CA VAL A 162 30.89 -26.86 8.13
C VAL A 162 29.39 -26.96 7.81
N ALA A 163 29.02 -27.12 6.55
CA ALA A 163 27.61 -27.24 6.14
C ALA A 163 26.93 -28.45 6.81
N ALA A 164 27.60 -29.61 6.86
CA ALA A 164 27.05 -30.81 7.50
C ALA A 164 26.83 -30.67 9.01
N ALA A 165 27.61 -29.81 9.68
CA ALA A 165 27.48 -29.55 11.11
C ALA A 165 26.45 -28.45 11.45
N ASN A 166 26.04 -27.62 10.47
CA ASN A 166 25.22 -26.44 10.69
C ASN A 166 24.02 -26.41 9.73
N GLU A 167 22.94 -27.11 10.09
CA GLU A 167 21.73 -27.28 9.23
C GLU A 167 21.11 -25.93 8.81
N ASP A 168 20.89 -25.01 9.76
CA ASP A 168 20.31 -23.69 9.49
C ASP A 168 21.17 -22.87 8.51
N PHE A 169 22.51 -22.95 8.63
CA PHE A 169 23.43 -22.28 7.72
C PHE A 169 23.39 -22.91 6.32
N ASP A 170 23.44 -24.24 6.23
CA ASP A 170 23.43 -24.98 4.97
C ASP A 170 22.13 -24.73 4.20
N ASP A 171 20.98 -24.74 4.88
CA ASP A 171 19.68 -24.45 4.29
C ASP A 171 19.55 -22.99 3.86
N ALA A 172 19.98 -22.04 4.70
CA ALA A 172 20.01 -20.62 4.33
C ALA A 172 20.91 -20.37 3.11
N PHE A 173 22.06 -21.06 3.03
CA PHE A 173 23.02 -20.88 1.95
C PHE A 173 22.60 -21.59 0.65
N ARG A 174 21.86 -22.69 0.71
CA ARG A 174 21.22 -23.32 -0.46
C ARG A 174 19.97 -22.59 -0.94
N GLY A 175 19.28 -21.88 -0.05
CA GLY A 175 18.07 -21.13 -0.34
C GLY A 175 18.28 -19.99 -1.35
N ALA A 176 17.18 -19.33 -1.75
CA ALA A 176 17.25 -18.16 -2.62
C ALA A 176 17.80 -16.92 -1.85
N PRO A 177 18.57 -16.03 -2.51
CA PRO A 177 19.14 -16.18 -3.84
C PRO A 177 20.26 -17.24 -3.85
N PRO A 178 20.41 -17.99 -4.96
CA PRO A 178 21.43 -19.03 -5.06
C PRO A 178 22.84 -18.45 -5.00
N ALA A 179 23.73 -19.12 -4.29
CA ALA A 179 25.14 -18.71 -4.22
C ALA A 179 25.87 -18.90 -5.56
N ARG A 180 26.95 -18.16 -5.74
CA ARG A 180 27.92 -18.28 -6.84
C ARG A 180 29.29 -18.57 -6.25
N CYS A 181 29.90 -19.68 -6.63
CA CYS A 181 31.11 -20.16 -5.99
C CYS A 181 32.28 -20.27 -6.97
N SER A 182 33.46 -19.88 -6.51
CA SER A 182 34.76 -20.21 -7.06
C SER A 182 35.51 -21.13 -6.07
N ASN A 183 36.80 -21.36 -6.32
CA ASN A 183 37.65 -22.09 -5.38
C ASN A 183 37.89 -21.30 -4.09
N SER A 184 38.00 -19.97 -4.18
CA SER A 184 38.38 -19.10 -3.06
C SER A 184 37.20 -18.44 -2.36
N GLU A 185 35.99 -18.44 -2.94
CA GLU A 185 34.83 -17.83 -2.32
C GLU A 185 33.49 -18.37 -2.79
N CYS A 186 32.44 -18.16 -1.99
CA CYS A 186 31.05 -18.29 -2.40
C CYS A 186 30.29 -17.02 -2.04
N ILE A 187 29.50 -16.49 -2.98
CA ILE A 187 28.84 -15.21 -2.83
C ILE A 187 27.34 -15.32 -3.07
N LYS A 188 26.54 -14.66 -2.24
CA LYS A 188 25.13 -14.37 -2.49
C LYS A 188 24.93 -12.88 -2.72
N TYR A 189 24.22 -12.57 -3.80
CA TYR A 189 23.88 -11.22 -4.20
C TYR A 189 22.43 -10.92 -3.89
N TYR A 190 22.22 -9.84 -3.14
CA TYR A 190 20.92 -9.29 -2.80
C TYR A 190 20.82 -7.89 -3.40
N HIS A 191 19.71 -7.58 -4.04
CA HIS A 191 19.47 -6.30 -4.70
C HIS A 191 18.03 -5.85 -4.43
N LEU A 192 17.86 -4.56 -4.13
CA LEU A 192 16.55 -3.94 -4.02
C LEU A 192 16.58 -2.53 -4.59
N ASP A 193 15.75 -2.31 -5.61
CA ASP A 193 15.41 -0.96 -6.07
C ASP A 193 14.34 -0.33 -5.17
N PHE A 194 14.53 0.95 -4.86
CA PHE A 194 13.61 1.75 -4.05
C PHE A 194 13.63 3.21 -4.49
N ALA A 195 12.63 3.99 -4.04
CA ALA A 195 12.55 5.40 -4.34
C ALA A 195 12.42 6.22 -3.06
N VAL A 196 13.16 7.32 -3.01
CA VAL A 196 13.19 8.25 -1.87
C VAL A 196 12.53 9.56 -2.29
N PRO A 197 11.55 10.09 -1.54
CA PRO A 197 10.96 11.40 -1.80
C PRO A 197 12.00 12.48 -1.50
N VAL A 198 12.06 13.53 -2.33
CA VAL A 198 13.03 14.62 -2.18
C VAL A 198 12.31 15.96 -2.22
N PRO A 199 12.61 16.91 -1.31
CA PRO A 199 12.04 18.25 -1.37
C PRO A 199 12.28 18.92 -2.73
N GLY A 200 11.22 19.35 -3.39
CA GLY A 200 11.30 20.03 -4.70
C GLY A 200 11.36 19.11 -5.93
N GLN A 201 11.38 17.78 -5.75
CA GLN A 201 11.22 16.79 -6.83
C GLN A 201 10.15 15.75 -6.45
N THR A 202 9.75 14.88 -7.37
CA THR A 202 8.74 13.83 -7.09
C THR A 202 9.34 12.63 -6.35
N ARG A 203 10.52 12.16 -6.75
CA ARG A 203 11.32 11.09 -6.09
C ARG A 203 12.68 10.92 -6.78
N ILE A 204 13.64 10.32 -6.07
CA ILE A 204 14.90 9.82 -6.64
C ILE A 204 14.91 8.29 -6.55
N GLU A 205 15.23 7.64 -7.66
CA GLU A 205 15.41 6.19 -7.71
C GLU A 205 16.78 5.81 -7.13
N ARG A 206 16.80 4.77 -6.30
CA ARG A 206 17.95 4.26 -5.55
C ARG A 206 17.99 2.74 -5.63
N ALA A 207 19.17 2.20 -5.36
CA ALA A 207 19.38 0.77 -5.18
C ALA A 207 20.20 0.53 -3.91
N ILE A 208 19.91 -0.57 -3.23
CA ILE A 208 20.78 -1.12 -2.20
C ILE A 208 21.19 -2.53 -2.61
N GLU A 209 22.47 -2.82 -2.44
CA GLU A 209 23.09 -4.10 -2.73
C GLU A 209 23.69 -4.66 -1.44
N LEU A 210 23.40 -5.93 -1.15
CA LEU A 210 24.07 -6.68 -0.08
C LEU A 210 24.77 -7.89 -0.70
N VAL A 211 26.01 -8.12 -0.30
CA VAL A 211 26.85 -9.20 -0.79
C VAL A 211 27.31 -10.03 0.40
N LEU A 212 26.70 -11.19 0.58
CA LEU A 212 27.20 -12.16 1.55
C LEU A 212 28.30 -12.99 0.88
N ARG A 213 29.53 -12.90 1.39
CA ARG A 213 30.69 -13.59 0.85
C ARG A 213 31.30 -14.51 1.90
N LEU A 214 31.45 -15.78 1.56
CA LEU A 214 32.27 -16.74 2.31
C LEU A 214 33.64 -16.83 1.63
N ARG A 215 34.72 -16.69 2.40
CA ARG A 215 36.09 -16.81 1.92
C ARG A 215 36.67 -18.15 2.34
N PHE A 216 37.39 -18.75 1.41
CA PHE A 216 38.03 -20.03 1.57
C PHE A 216 39.54 -19.93 1.44
N GLU A 217 40.24 -20.77 2.19
CA GLU A 217 41.68 -20.97 2.08
C GLU A 217 42.00 -22.43 1.78
N GLY A 218 43.09 -22.66 1.03
CA GLY A 218 43.55 -23.99 0.66
C GLY A 218 42.72 -24.69 -0.42
N ASP A 219 43.25 -25.81 -0.92
CA ASP A 219 42.59 -26.61 -1.96
C ASP A 219 41.34 -27.35 -1.45
N ASP A 220 41.25 -27.59 -0.13
CA ASP A 220 40.10 -28.20 0.56
C ASP A 220 39.00 -27.17 0.94
N ARG A 221 39.18 -25.90 0.56
CA ARG A 221 38.20 -24.82 0.73
C ARG A 221 37.74 -24.64 2.18
N ARG A 222 38.71 -24.37 3.07
CA ARG A 222 38.46 -24.12 4.50
C ARG A 222 37.79 -22.78 4.73
N LEU A 223 36.68 -22.74 5.46
CA LEU A 223 35.96 -21.48 5.74
C LEU A 223 36.74 -20.64 6.75
N VAL A 224 37.35 -19.54 6.29
CA VAL A 224 38.18 -18.68 7.14
C VAL A 224 37.51 -17.36 7.51
N ARG A 225 36.56 -16.89 6.69
CA ARG A 225 35.87 -15.61 6.91
C ARG A 225 34.52 -15.59 6.23
N ALA A 226 33.52 -15.00 6.88
CA ALA A 226 32.26 -14.61 6.26
C ALA A 226 32.10 -13.10 6.33
N GLU A 227 31.63 -12.51 5.25
CA GLU A 227 31.55 -11.07 5.06
C GLU A 227 30.16 -10.70 4.58
N MET A 228 29.57 -9.67 5.17
CA MET A 228 28.38 -9.01 4.67
C MET A 228 28.81 -7.63 4.17
N LEU A 229 28.98 -7.51 2.86
CA LEU A 229 29.46 -6.30 2.21
C LEU A 229 28.29 -5.53 1.62
N MET A 230 28.34 -4.21 1.70
CA MET A 230 27.37 -3.31 1.11
C MET A 230 28.14 -2.28 0.27
N PRO A 231 28.19 -2.48 -1.05
CA PRO A 231 28.88 -1.58 -1.97
C PRO A 231 28.28 -0.17 -1.94
N ASN A 232 29.01 0.79 -2.51
CA ASN A 232 28.50 2.13 -2.84
C ASN A 232 27.93 2.89 -1.62
N ARG A 233 28.65 2.89 -0.50
CA ARG A 233 28.25 3.52 0.78
C ARG A 233 26.95 2.91 1.33
N GLY A 234 26.96 1.60 1.46
CA GLY A 234 25.80 0.79 1.79
C GLY A 234 25.05 1.18 3.07
N PHE A 235 25.74 1.65 4.13
CA PHE A 235 25.05 2.12 5.34
C PHE A 235 24.17 3.34 5.05
N SER A 236 24.61 4.24 4.17
CA SER A 236 23.79 5.38 3.75
C SER A 236 22.58 4.92 2.94
N ARG A 237 22.72 3.95 2.02
CA ARG A 237 21.58 3.37 1.29
C ARG A 237 20.60 2.64 2.20
N TRP A 238 21.12 1.94 3.21
CA TRP A 238 20.30 1.27 4.21
C TRP A 238 19.50 2.29 5.04
N TYR A 239 20.13 3.38 5.47
CA TYR A 239 19.45 4.48 6.14
C TYR A 239 18.34 5.09 5.27
N GLU A 240 18.64 5.42 4.01
CA GLU A 240 17.67 6.03 3.09
C GLU A 240 16.44 5.11 2.89
N LEU A 241 16.68 3.80 2.71
CA LEU A 241 15.63 2.80 2.57
C LEU A 241 14.76 2.72 3.82
N ALA A 242 15.37 2.57 5.00
CA ALA A 242 14.64 2.35 6.24
C ALA A 242 13.85 3.59 6.68
N ASN A 243 14.42 4.78 6.52
CA ASN A 243 13.83 6.03 7.00
C ASN A 243 13.03 6.78 5.90
N THR A 244 13.13 6.36 4.64
CA THR A 244 12.52 7.05 3.49
C THR A 244 12.97 8.51 3.39
N GLU A 245 14.23 8.76 3.74
CA GLU A 245 14.86 10.09 3.79
C GLU A 245 16.07 10.10 2.86
N PHE A 246 16.25 11.19 2.10
CA PHE A 246 17.39 11.33 1.21
C PHE A 246 18.62 11.81 1.98
N LEU A 247 19.78 11.21 1.71
CA LEU A 247 21.06 11.64 2.25
C LEU A 247 22.03 12.05 1.14
N GLU A 248 22.67 13.20 1.31
CA GLU A 248 23.78 13.61 0.46
C GLU A 248 25.06 12.91 0.91
N THR A 249 25.38 11.77 0.29
CA THR A 249 26.52 10.93 0.71
C THR A 249 27.90 11.57 0.52
N ALA A 250 27.97 12.72 -0.16
CA ALA A 250 29.18 13.53 -0.29
C ALA A 250 29.40 14.47 0.92
N ASP A 251 28.37 14.67 1.74
CA ASP A 251 28.46 15.40 3.00
C ASP A 251 28.97 14.45 4.11
N PRO A 252 30.16 14.71 4.68
CA PRO A 252 30.74 13.86 5.73
C PRO A 252 29.88 13.76 6.99
N GLU A 253 29.14 14.81 7.37
CA GLU A 253 28.32 14.79 8.57
C GLU A 253 27.11 13.86 8.40
N GLN A 254 26.42 13.96 7.26
CA GLN A 254 25.31 13.07 6.91
C GLN A 254 25.78 11.63 6.73
N ARG A 255 26.98 11.45 6.16
CA ARG A 255 27.62 10.15 6.04
C ARG A 255 27.88 9.53 7.41
N GLN A 256 28.52 10.25 8.33
CA GLN A 256 28.79 9.78 9.68
C GLN A 256 27.50 9.43 10.43
N HIS A 257 26.45 10.26 10.31
CA HIS A 257 25.13 9.99 10.90
C HIS A 257 24.56 8.63 10.43
N SER A 258 24.65 8.32 9.14
CA SER A 258 24.20 7.03 8.62
C SER A 258 25.02 5.83 9.13
N ILE A 259 26.31 6.04 9.39
CA ILE A 259 27.20 5.03 9.97
C ILE A 259 26.79 4.75 11.42
N ASP A 260 26.65 5.80 12.22
CA ASP A 260 26.27 5.69 13.63
C ASP A 260 24.91 4.98 13.77
N TRP A 261 23.93 5.36 12.93
CA TRP A 261 22.62 4.73 12.87
C TRP A 261 22.67 3.23 12.54
N ALA A 262 23.62 2.81 11.69
CA ALA A 262 23.82 1.40 11.33
C ALA A 262 24.48 0.63 12.48
N LEU A 263 25.45 1.23 13.17
CA LEU A 263 26.10 0.65 14.36
C LEU A 263 25.11 0.43 15.50
N GLU A 264 24.20 1.39 15.74
CA GLU A 264 23.13 1.27 16.73
C GLU A 264 22.21 0.06 16.50
N ARG A 265 22.17 -0.49 15.28
CA ARG A 265 21.39 -1.69 14.94
C ARG A 265 22.22 -2.97 14.96
N LEU A 266 23.41 -2.93 14.35
CA LEU A 266 24.29 -4.09 14.23
C LEU A 266 24.81 -4.57 15.58
N ILE A 267 25.27 -3.65 16.44
CA ILE A 267 25.94 -4.02 17.70
C ILE A 267 24.98 -4.74 18.65
N PRO A 268 23.71 -4.30 18.85
CA PRO A 268 22.74 -5.06 19.62
C PRO A 268 22.51 -6.48 19.10
N TRP A 269 22.41 -6.69 17.78
CA TRP A 269 22.23 -8.04 17.21
C TRP A 269 23.41 -8.96 17.51
N VAL A 270 24.63 -8.45 17.42
CA VAL A 270 25.83 -9.23 17.78
C VAL A 270 25.82 -9.54 19.28
N ARG A 271 25.54 -8.56 20.14
CA ARG A 271 25.52 -8.75 21.61
C ARG A 271 24.38 -9.63 22.11
N GLU A 272 23.28 -9.71 21.38
CA GLU A 272 22.19 -10.65 21.68
C GLU A 272 22.69 -12.10 21.62
N ARG A 273 23.55 -12.43 20.64
CA ARG A 273 24.05 -13.80 20.42
C ARG A 273 25.42 -14.07 21.03
N ALA A 274 26.21 -13.04 21.23
CA ALA A 274 27.48 -13.12 21.94
C ALA A 274 27.53 -12.09 23.08
N PRO A 275 26.74 -12.29 24.16
CA PRO A 275 26.71 -11.35 25.29
C PRO A 275 28.05 -11.21 26.01
N GLN A 276 28.92 -12.21 25.88
CA GLN A 276 30.29 -12.25 26.39
C GLN A 276 31.32 -11.58 25.45
N ALA A 277 30.91 -11.06 24.30
CA ALA A 277 31.81 -10.43 23.35
C ALA A 277 32.43 -9.15 23.94
N GLN A 278 33.74 -9.01 23.83
CA GLN A 278 34.48 -7.86 24.34
C GLN A 278 34.94 -6.98 23.18
N ALA A 279 34.97 -5.67 23.40
CA ALA A 279 35.52 -4.75 22.41
C ALA A 279 37.02 -5.00 22.23
N VAL A 280 37.47 -5.05 20.98
CA VAL A 280 38.87 -5.20 20.61
C VAL A 280 39.24 -4.12 19.60
N ASP A 281 40.49 -3.66 19.68
CA ASP A 281 41.06 -2.76 18.68
C ASP A 281 41.55 -3.60 17.50
N VAL A 282 41.02 -3.34 16.31
CA VAL A 282 41.32 -4.11 15.10
C VAL A 282 41.58 -3.13 13.97
N VAL A 283 42.73 -3.30 13.33
CA VAL A 283 43.03 -2.65 12.04
C VAL A 283 42.51 -3.59 10.94
N PRO A 284 41.48 -3.19 10.18
CA PRO A 284 40.90 -4.06 9.18
C PRO A 284 41.81 -4.14 7.96
N GLU A 285 41.95 -5.35 7.42
CA GLU A 285 42.61 -5.57 6.13
C GLU A 285 41.77 -4.97 4.99
N PRO A 286 42.40 -4.58 3.85
CA PRO A 286 41.67 -4.17 2.65
C PRO A 286 40.63 -5.23 2.25
N ILE A 287 39.45 -4.78 1.86
CA ILE A 287 38.41 -5.67 1.33
C ILE A 287 38.56 -5.76 -0.18
N ASP A 288 39.08 -6.89 -0.66
CA ASP A 288 39.18 -7.15 -2.10
C ASP A 288 37.78 -7.17 -2.74
N PRO A 289 37.63 -6.69 -4.00
CA PRO A 289 36.38 -6.82 -4.73
C PRO A 289 36.01 -8.30 -4.95
N PRO A 290 34.71 -8.62 -5.06
CA PRO A 290 34.25 -9.94 -5.47
C PRO A 290 34.88 -10.41 -6.79
N THR A 291 35.26 -11.67 -6.86
CA THR A 291 35.86 -12.31 -8.05
C THR A 291 34.81 -12.98 -8.96
N VAL A 292 33.56 -13.07 -8.49
CA VAL A 292 32.45 -13.68 -9.23
C VAL A 292 31.26 -12.74 -9.19
N GLY A 293 30.74 -12.33 -10.34
CA GLY A 293 29.63 -11.39 -10.47
C GLY A 293 28.26 -12.01 -10.16
N SER A 294 27.22 -11.16 -10.17
CA SER A 294 25.84 -11.54 -9.83
C SER A 294 25.23 -12.57 -10.79
N GLU A 295 25.67 -12.61 -12.04
CA GLU A 295 25.26 -13.62 -13.03
C GLU A 295 26.15 -14.87 -13.00
N GLY A 296 27.16 -14.92 -12.12
CA GLY A 296 28.12 -16.02 -12.02
C GLY A 296 29.30 -15.92 -13.00
N GLN A 297 29.44 -14.80 -13.69
CA GLN A 297 30.63 -14.51 -14.50
C GLN A 297 31.86 -14.34 -13.60
N ALA A 298 33.02 -14.82 -14.06
CA ALA A 298 34.27 -14.41 -13.44
C ALA A 298 34.46 -12.90 -13.66
N LEU A 299 34.77 -12.18 -12.59
CA LEU A 299 35.19 -10.79 -12.66
C LEU A 299 36.71 -10.77 -12.72
N GLU A 300 37.26 -9.99 -13.66
CA GLU A 300 38.70 -9.72 -13.67
C GLU A 300 39.07 -9.12 -12.30
N PRO A 301 40.11 -9.64 -11.61
CA PRO A 301 40.60 -8.96 -10.42
C PRO A 301 40.95 -7.54 -10.84
N ALA A 302 40.45 -6.54 -10.10
CA ALA A 302 40.72 -5.14 -10.40
C ALA A 302 42.23 -5.00 -10.65
N GLY A 303 42.59 -4.67 -11.90
CA GLY A 303 43.98 -4.61 -12.33
C GLY A 303 44.75 -3.74 -11.34
N SER A 304 45.92 -4.22 -10.94
CA SER A 304 46.85 -3.57 -10.03
C SER A 304 47.07 -2.09 -10.41
N GLU A 305 46.31 -1.16 -9.80
CA GLU A 305 46.60 0.28 -9.62
C GLU A 305 45.38 1.14 -9.19
N GLU A 306 44.15 0.63 -9.18
CA GLU A 306 43.08 1.29 -8.41
C GLU A 306 43.24 0.91 -6.93
N ALA A 307 43.73 1.84 -6.11
CA ALA A 307 43.94 1.62 -4.68
C ALA A 307 42.63 1.12 -4.03
N LEU A 308 42.67 -0.10 -3.48
CA LEU A 308 41.58 -0.63 -2.68
C LEU A 308 41.33 0.34 -1.53
N VAL A 309 40.06 0.73 -1.35
CA VAL A 309 39.71 1.67 -0.29
C VAL A 309 39.97 1.00 1.04
N LEU A 310 40.87 1.58 1.83
CA LEU A 310 41.16 1.07 3.17
C LEU A 310 39.91 1.26 4.03
N PRO A 311 39.30 0.17 4.53
CA PRO A 311 38.16 0.30 5.43
C PRO A 311 38.61 0.94 6.74
N VAL A 312 37.77 1.79 7.30
CA VAL A 312 37.91 2.27 8.68
C VAL A 312 37.17 1.30 9.56
N ALA A 313 37.87 0.67 10.51
CA ALA A 313 37.21 -0.13 11.54
C ALA A 313 36.42 0.80 12.44
N LEU A 314 35.12 0.52 12.54
CA LEU A 314 34.21 1.26 13.39
C LEU A 314 34.08 0.58 14.75
N GLN A 315 34.03 -0.75 14.75
CA GLN A 315 33.94 -1.55 15.96
C GLN A 315 34.48 -2.96 15.74
N GLY A 316 35.43 -3.37 16.59
CA GLY A 316 35.85 -4.77 16.73
C GLY A 316 35.22 -5.40 17.98
N LEU A 317 34.76 -6.65 17.87
CA LEU A 317 34.25 -7.46 18.96
C LEU A 317 34.88 -8.85 18.90
N ARG A 318 35.34 -9.40 20.03
CA ARG A 318 35.87 -10.76 20.12
C ARG A 318 35.03 -11.59 21.08
N THR A 319 34.57 -12.75 20.63
CA THR A 319 33.85 -13.71 21.47
C THR A 319 34.84 -14.51 22.32
N GLY A 320 34.47 -14.80 23.58
CA GLY A 320 35.37 -15.46 24.52
C GLY A 320 35.74 -16.89 24.11
N GLU A 321 34.78 -17.83 24.21
CA GLU A 321 35.07 -19.26 24.05
C GLU A 321 35.25 -19.71 22.60
N SER A 322 34.60 -19.05 21.64
CA SER A 322 34.69 -19.41 20.22
C SER A 322 35.83 -18.73 19.45
N GLY A 323 36.46 -17.70 20.04
CA GLY A 323 37.56 -16.96 19.41
C GLY A 323 37.16 -16.25 18.11
N LEU A 324 35.87 -15.95 17.93
CA LEU A 324 35.38 -15.25 16.76
C LEU A 324 35.62 -13.76 16.91
N GLU A 325 36.15 -13.15 15.87
CA GLU A 325 36.32 -11.71 15.75
C GLU A 325 35.30 -11.18 14.74
N ILE A 326 34.45 -10.27 15.21
CA ILE A 326 33.48 -9.54 14.40
C ILE A 326 34.00 -8.11 14.25
N VAL A 327 34.10 -7.65 13.01
CA VAL A 327 34.55 -6.29 12.72
C VAL A 327 33.52 -5.62 11.84
N VAL A 328 32.98 -4.50 12.33
CA VAL A 328 32.14 -3.59 11.56
C VAL A 328 33.03 -2.48 11.00
N PHE A 329 32.87 -2.19 9.72
CA PHE A 329 33.72 -1.25 9.02
C PHE A 329 32.91 -0.41 8.01
N ALA A 330 33.47 0.73 7.64
CA ALA A 330 32.95 1.59 6.59
C ALA A 330 34.07 2.02 5.66
N ALA A 331 33.74 2.28 4.40
CA ALA A 331 34.70 2.84 3.47
C ALA A 331 35.06 4.29 3.84
N ALA A 332 36.35 4.64 3.71
CA ALA A 332 36.85 5.99 3.87
C ALA A 332 36.30 6.95 2.80
N ASP A 333 36.21 8.24 3.13
CA ASP A 333 35.49 9.23 2.34
C ASP A 333 36.23 9.73 1.08
N ASP A 334 37.52 9.45 0.95
CA ASP A 334 38.45 10.17 0.08
C ASP A 334 39.02 9.37 -1.12
N GLU A 335 38.58 8.14 -1.34
CA GLU A 335 39.19 7.27 -2.35
C GLU A 335 38.25 6.87 -3.49
N THR A 336 38.83 6.75 -4.70
CA THR A 336 38.12 6.56 -5.98
C THR A 336 37.94 5.08 -6.38
N GLY A 337 38.14 4.15 -5.43
CA GLY A 337 38.06 2.70 -5.63
C GLY A 337 36.74 2.06 -5.17
N PRO A 338 36.62 0.72 -5.32
CA PRO A 338 35.49 -0.02 -4.78
C PRO A 338 35.45 0.10 -3.25
N ALA A 339 34.39 0.74 -2.76
CA ALA A 339 34.17 1.08 -1.36
C ALA A 339 33.02 0.25 -0.78
N TYR A 340 33.30 -0.45 0.33
CA TYR A 340 32.33 -1.30 1.03
C TYR A 340 32.08 -0.80 2.45
N ASP A 341 30.81 -0.76 2.82
CA ASP A 341 30.40 -0.78 4.22
C ASP A 341 30.04 -2.21 4.60
N GLY A 342 30.07 -2.54 5.89
CA GLY A 342 29.52 -3.81 6.35
C GLY A 342 30.23 -4.38 7.55
N PHE A 343 30.22 -5.70 7.64
CA PHE A 343 30.94 -6.41 8.69
C PHE A 343 31.48 -7.74 8.19
N PHE A 344 32.47 -8.26 8.90
CA PHE A 344 32.93 -9.63 8.71
C PHE A 344 33.07 -10.36 10.03
N ILE A 345 33.03 -11.69 9.95
CA ILE A 345 33.26 -12.61 11.05
C ILE A 345 34.39 -13.54 10.60
N ARG A 346 35.41 -13.68 11.44
CA ARG A 346 36.50 -14.64 11.24
C ARG A 346 36.82 -15.33 12.56
N GLN A 347 37.37 -16.53 12.48
CA GLN A 347 37.97 -17.15 13.65
C GLN A 347 39.42 -16.69 13.78
N VAL A 348 39.79 -16.21 14.97
CA VAL A 348 41.18 -15.89 15.29
C VAL A 348 41.76 -17.10 16.05
N PRO A 349 42.94 -17.61 15.66
CA PRO A 349 43.59 -18.69 16.40
C PRO A 349 43.79 -18.30 17.87
N ASN A 350 43.58 -19.24 18.79
CA ASN A 350 43.86 -19.01 20.20
C ASN A 350 45.38 -18.78 20.40
N GLY A 351 45.81 -17.52 20.53
CA GLY A 351 47.21 -17.16 20.77
C GLY A 351 47.70 -15.83 20.19
N GLU A 352 46.88 -15.11 19.41
CA GLU A 352 47.20 -13.81 18.80
C GLU A 352 46.45 -12.59 19.38
#